data_AF-A0A945PZJ0-F1
#
_entry.id   AF-A0A945PZJ0-F1
#
_cell.length_a   1.000
_cell.length_b   1.000
_cell.length_c   1.000
_cell.angle_alpha   90.00
_cell.angle_beta   90.00
_cell.angle_gamma   90.00
#
_symmetry.space_group_name_H-M   'P 1'
#
loop_
_entity.id
_entity.type
_entity.pdbx_description
1 polymer ?
#
loop_
_entity_poly.entity_id
_entity_poly.type
_entity_poly.pdbx_seq_one_letter_code
_entity_poly.pdbx_strand_id
1 'polypeptide(L)' 'MMHAVVDVSPKFKGKSKSGLFGDSVEEFDYETGRLLDTLDALSLRVNTFVIYTSDDNPH' A
#
# COMPACT_ATOMS: atom_id res chain seq x y z
N MET A 1 6.94 6.83 1.27
CA MET A 1 7.63 6.95 -0.03
C MET A 1 7.91 5.54 -0.49
N MET A 2 7.98 5.26 -1.79
CA MET A 2 8.46 3.96 -2.28
C MET A 2 9.93 4.11 -2.62
N HIS A 3 10.77 3.20 -2.13
CA HIS A 3 12.20 3.21 -2.43
C HIS A 3 12.46 3.23 -3.94
N ALA A 4 13.51 3.90 -4.42
CA ALA A 4 13.70 4.22 -5.85
C ALA A 4 13.69 3.00 -6.80
N VAL A 5 14.23 1.87 -6.36
CA VAL A 5 14.14 0.60 -7.09
C VAL A 5 12.88 -0.12 -6.64
N VAL A 6 11.86 -0.08 -7.49
CA VAL A 6 10.58 -0.78 -7.29
C VAL A 6 10.35 -1.84 -8.34
N ASP A 7 9.60 -2.86 -7.96
CA ASP A 7 8.90 -3.76 -8.88
C ASP A 7 7.53 -4.05 -8.27
N VAL A 8 6.65 -4.65 -9.07
CA VAL A 8 5.25 -4.88 -8.69
C VAL A 8 4.81 -6.26 -9.13
N SER A 9 3.82 -6.81 -8.43
CA SER A 9 3.26 -8.09 -8.85
C SER A 9 2.55 -7.96 -10.21
N PRO A 10 2.43 -9.06 -10.98
CA PRO A 10 1.79 -9.03 -12.29
C PRO A 10 0.36 -8.48 -12.30
N LYS A 11 -0.33 -8.53 -11.16
CA LYS A 11 -1.69 -8.00 -10.99
C LYS A 11 -1.75 -6.47 -11.15
N PHE A 12 -0.72 -5.77 -10.68
CA PHE A 12 -0.67 -4.30 -10.64
C PHE A 12 0.19 -3.69 -11.75
N LYS A 13 1.02 -4.49 -12.41
CA LYS A 13 1.91 -4.03 -13.49
C LYS A 13 1.14 -3.36 -14.63
N GLY A 14 1.50 -2.12 -14.94
CA GLY A 14 0.95 -1.30 -16.01
C GLY A 14 -0.49 -0.83 -15.79
N LYS A 15 -0.95 -0.73 -14.54
CA LYS A 15 -2.33 -0.31 -14.22
C LYS A 15 -2.43 1.17 -13.90
N SER A 16 -1.40 1.72 -13.26
CA SER A 16 -1.36 3.10 -12.86
C SER A 16 -1.01 4.02 -14.02
N LYS A 17 -1.55 5.25 -13.96
CA LYS A 17 -1.19 6.33 -14.89
C LYS A 17 0.22 6.88 -14.64
N SER A 18 0.80 6.61 -13.47
CA SER A 18 2.12 7.10 -13.07
C SER A 18 3.25 6.07 -13.30
N GLY A 19 3.03 5.10 -14.20
CA GLY A 19 4.00 4.06 -14.52
C GLY A 19 4.31 3.15 -13.34
N LEU A 20 5.48 2.51 -13.36
CA LEU A 20 5.85 1.46 -12.39
C LEU A 20 5.86 1.95 -10.93
N PHE A 21 6.21 3.21 -10.70
CA PHE A 21 6.12 3.81 -9.36
C PHE A 21 4.66 3.99 -8.92
N GLY A 22 3.78 4.39 -9.83
CA GLY A 22 2.35 4.43 -9.55
C GLY A 22 1.78 3.05 -9.26
N ASP A 23 2.19 2.03 -10.04
CA ASP A 23 1.77 0.66 -9.83
C ASP A 23 2.16 0.17 -8.42
N SER A 24 3.35 0.53 -7.94
CA SER A 24 3.83 0.10 -6.63
C SER A 24 3.10 0.81 -5.48
N VAL A 25 2.74 2.08 -5.67
CA VAL A 25 1.88 2.82 -4.73
C VAL A 25 0.48 2.20 -4.68
N GLU A 26 -0.12 1.88 -5.84
CA GLU A 26 -1.46 1.27 -5.91
C GLU A 26 -1.48 -0.15 -5.32
N GLU A 27 -0.42 -0.94 -5.52
CA GLU A 27 -0.27 -2.25 -4.87
C GLU A 27 -0.17 -2.11 -3.35
N PHE A 28 0.63 -1.17 -2.85
CA PHE A 28 0.79 -0.95 -1.41
C PHE A 28 -0.50 -0.45 -0.74
N ASP A 29 -1.24 0.43 -1.41
CA ASP A 29 -2.57 0.89 -0.98
C ASP A 29 -3.55 -0.28 -0.87
N TYR A 30 -3.62 -1.12 -1.92
CA TYR A 30 -4.49 -2.30 -1.94
C TYR A 30 -4.18 -3.28 -0.80
N GLU A 31 -2.91 -3.62 -0.60
CA GLU A 31 -2.50 -4.56 0.44
C GLU A 31 -2.69 -3.98 1.86
N THR A 32 -2.52 -2.66 2.02
CA THR A 32 -2.90 -1.97 3.26
C THR A 32 -4.39 -2.10 3.54
N GLY A 33 -5.24 -1.90 2.52
CA GLY A 33 -6.68 -2.14 2.62
C GLY A 33 -7.02 -3.55 3.10
N ARG A 34 -6.35 -4.57 2.54
CA ARG A 34 -6.54 -5.97 2.97
C ARG A 34 -6.22 -6.20 4.45
N LEU A 35 -5.20 -5.53 5.00
CA LEU A 35 -4.90 -5.61 6.43
C LEU A 35 -6.01 -4.97 7.26
N LEU A 36 -6.55 -3.82 6.83
CA LEU A 36 -7.66 -3.15 7.52
C LEU A 36 -8.94 -3.98 7.46
N ASP A 37 -9.26 -4.56 6.30
CA ASP A 37 -10.41 -5.47 6.14
C ASP A 37 -10.30 -6.69 7.07
N THR A 38 -9.07 -7.17 7.30
CA THR A 38 -8.80 -8.26 8.25
C THR A 38 -9.10 -7.85 9.69
N LEU A 39 -8.74 -6.62 10.09
CA LEU A 39 -9.10 -6.09 11.42
C LEU A 39 -10.63 -5.99 11.59
N ASP A 40 -11.35 -5.61 10.54
CA ASP A 40 -12.80 -5.55 10.55
C ASP A 40 -13.42 -6.96 10.66
N ALA A 41 -12.96 -7.91 9.85
CA ALA A 41 -13.43 -9.30 9.86
C ALA A 41 -13.20 -10.01 11.21
N LEU A 42 -12.12 -9.67 11.90
CA LEU A 42 -11.80 -10.19 13.23
C LEU A 42 -12.43 -9.38 14.38
N SER A 43 -13.20 -8.33 14.08
CA SER A 43 -13.80 -7.42 15.08
C SER A 43 -12.76 -6.74 15.99
N LEU A 44 -11.56 -6.48 15.47
CA LEU A 44 -10.45 -5.87 16.20
C LEU A 44 -10.30 -4.36 15.95
N ARG A 45 -11.03 -3.81 14.97
CA ARG A 45 -10.92 -2.41 14.51
C ARG A 45 -10.93 -1.39 15.65
N VAL A 46 -11.88 -1.50 16.58
CA VAL A 46 -12.10 -0.51 17.65
C VAL A 46 -10.95 -0.48 18.66
N ASN A 47 -10.25 -1.61 18.84
CA ASN A 47 -9.16 -1.73 19.81
C ASN A 47 -7.77 -1.80 19.14
N THR A 48 -7.68 -1.40 17.87
CA THR A 48 -6.42 -1.38 17.12
C THR A 48 -6.15 0.03 16.62
N PHE A 49 -5.04 0.62 17.07
CA PHE A 49 -4.58 1.91 16.56
C PHE A 49 -3.60 1.68 15.41
N VAL A 50 -3.94 2.19 14.22
CA VAL A 50 -3.12 2.04 13.01
C VAL A 50 -2.47 3.39 12.68
N ILE A 51 -1.15 3.37 12.51
CA ILE A 51 -0.37 4.52 12.03
C ILE A 51 0.21 4.16 10.66
N TYR A 52 0.03 5.05 9.69
CA TYR A 52 0.62 4.94 8.37
C TYR A 52 1.53 6.15 8.14
N THR A 53 2.79 5.92 7.77
CA THR A 53 3.79 6.98 7.61
C THR A 53 4.82 6.63 6.54
N SER A 54 5.58 7.64 6.13
CA SER A 54 6.83 7.51 5.38
C SER A 54 8.02 7.72 6.33
N ASP A 55 9.17 7.14 6.00
CA ASP A 55 10.46 7.41 6.66
C ASP A 55 11.11 8.71 6.16
N ASP A 56 10.87 9.09 4.91
CA ASP A 56 11.41 10.32 4.30
C ASP A 56 10.49 10.98 3.24
N ASN A 57 11.00 12.04 2.61
CA ASN A 57 10.35 12.78 1.52
C ASN A 57 10.69 12.19 0.15
N PRO A 58 9.84 12.38 -0.88
CA PRO A 58 10.13 11.94 -2.25
C PRO A 58 11.42 12.58 -2.79
N HIS A 59 12.24 11.78 -3.47
CA HIS A 59 13.39 12.21 -4.26
C HIS A 59 13.05 12.28 -5.75
#